data_AF-A0A7C4HR34-F1
#
_entry.id   AF-A0A7C4HR34-F1
#
_cell.length_a   1.000
_cell.length_b   1.000
_cell.length_c   1.000
_cell.angle_alpha   90.00
_cell.angle_beta   90.00
_cell.angle_gamma   90.00
#
_symmetry.space_group_name_H-M   'P 1'
#
loop_
_entity.id
_entity.type
_entity.pdbx_description
1 polymer ?
#
loop_
_entity_poly.entity_id
_entity_poly.type
_entity_poly.pdbx_seq_one_letter_code
_entity_poly.pdbx_strand_id
1 'polypeptide(L)'
;MKTSLRLTTLALAALAAGPLAAEPIDPLGRGESASGPPPVALTVDALPAAASELAARAPEIVSVSATPFYLQGANPPPWGPYAYRNGAPVELAGVTYGLVIEEPAAFFLTDPVSGRRLGPFAGADGAAVALPATNLTLVRLPSTLSGTLAHERLAASSVTLALVPVTPLNRAQLQQLGRAFVELTQRYGVETSPVAFEGLPTVRGLYGRDYAPIAQPSAADIARARRKADLGAKAAFRAFLSRAQLLTAVCGKDGRFRFGGLAAGAYVLCAMADVRANPSAWQGSYATVATWWVNLRIEAFQAVAVALTAENAKDWQELFTAAPNPDRPGG
;
A
#
# COMPACT_ATOMS: atom_id res chain seq x y z
N MET A 1 -49.84 1.51 21.01
CA MET A 1 -50.33 1.03 22.33
C MET A 1 -49.62 -0.26 22.66
N LYS A 2 -49.12 -0.35 23.92
CA LYS A 2 -48.72 -1.55 24.68
C LYS A 2 -47.46 -2.29 24.21
N THR A 3 -46.30 -1.99 24.83
CA THR A 3 -45.67 -2.61 26.04
C THR A 3 -44.88 -3.88 25.70
N SER A 4 -43.53 -3.85 25.68
CA SER A 4 -42.56 -3.85 26.81
C SER A 4 -42.31 -5.24 27.43
N LEU A 5 -41.04 -5.67 27.43
CA LEU A 5 -40.20 -6.25 28.51
C LEU A 5 -39.05 -7.04 27.86
N ARG A 6 -37.75 -6.67 27.91
CA ARG A 6 -36.75 -6.56 29.01
C ARG A 6 -36.44 -7.85 29.78
N LEU A 7 -35.15 -8.25 29.70
CA LEU A 7 -34.27 -8.81 30.76
C LEU A 7 -34.66 -10.22 31.29
N THR A 8 -33.82 -11.20 31.65
CA THR A 8 -32.40 -11.42 32.06
C THR A 8 -32.24 -12.97 32.02
N THR A 9 -31.11 -13.67 31.90
CA THR A 9 -30.05 -13.95 32.91
C THR A 9 -29.22 -15.15 32.42
N LEU A 10 -27.95 -15.18 32.84
CA LEU A 10 -27.00 -16.30 32.81
C LEU A 10 -27.59 -17.68 33.17
N ALA A 11 -27.02 -18.73 32.58
CA ALA A 11 -26.81 -20.00 33.27
C ALA A 11 -25.39 -20.54 32.99
N LEU A 12 -24.60 -20.54 34.05
CA LEU A 12 -23.29 -21.18 34.19
C LEU A 12 -23.53 -22.70 34.34
N ALA A 13 -22.81 -23.53 33.62
CA ALA A 13 -22.69 -24.95 33.93
C ALA A 13 -21.27 -25.42 33.63
N ALA A 14 -20.44 -25.41 34.68
CA ALA A 14 -19.22 -26.18 34.76
C ALA A 14 -19.60 -27.64 35.03
N LEU A 15 -19.06 -28.58 34.25
CA LEU A 15 -18.88 -29.95 34.71
C LEU A 15 -17.48 -30.42 34.34
N ALA A 16 -16.73 -30.74 35.39
CA ALA A 16 -15.42 -31.35 35.35
C ALA A 16 -15.55 -32.85 35.01
N ALA A 17 -14.67 -33.33 34.15
CA ALA A 17 -14.24 -34.73 34.12
C ALA A 17 -12.78 -34.76 33.65
N GLY A 18 -11.90 -35.28 34.50
CA GLY A 18 -10.45 -35.37 34.26
C GLY A 18 -10.08 -36.38 33.17
N PRO A 19 -8.80 -36.37 32.73
CA PRO A 19 -8.33 -37.13 31.58
C PRO A 19 -8.04 -38.58 31.98
N LEU A 20 -8.51 -39.54 31.17
CA LEU A 20 -8.01 -40.91 31.15
C LEU A 20 -7.02 -41.04 29.98
N ALA A 21 -5.88 -41.61 30.33
CA ALA A 21 -4.69 -41.78 29.51
C ALA A 21 -4.96 -42.55 28.20
N ALA A 22 -4.39 -42.04 27.12
CA ALA A 22 -3.97 -42.83 25.97
C ALA A 22 -2.63 -42.27 25.51
N GLU A 23 -1.55 -42.98 25.83
CA GLU A 23 -0.22 -42.75 25.24
C GLU A 23 -0.28 -42.96 23.72
N PRO A 24 0.34 -42.06 22.96
CA PRO A 24 1.01 -42.43 21.74
C PRO A 24 2.53 -42.42 21.98
N ILE A 25 3.10 -43.58 21.75
CA ILE A 25 4.52 -43.93 21.72
C ILE A 25 5.33 -42.86 20.98
N ASP A 26 6.41 -42.44 21.63
CA ASP A 26 7.48 -41.59 21.13
C ASP A 26 8.47 -42.42 20.29
N PRO A 27 8.71 -42.05 19.02
CA PRO A 27 9.99 -42.33 18.41
C PRO A 27 10.55 -41.02 17.87
N LEU A 28 11.20 -40.24 18.73
CA LEU A 28 12.60 -39.81 18.56
C LEU A 28 12.90 -38.75 19.64
N GLY A 29 13.75 -39.15 20.59
CA GLY A 29 14.19 -38.33 21.71
C GLY A 29 14.64 -36.94 21.28
N ARG A 30 13.98 -35.93 21.85
CA ARG A 30 14.36 -34.53 21.72
C ARG A 30 15.22 -34.16 22.92
N GLY A 31 16.53 -34.15 22.70
CA GLY A 31 17.48 -33.48 23.58
C GLY A 31 17.17 -31.98 23.67
N GLU A 32 17.44 -31.44 24.84
CA GLU A 32 17.14 -30.09 25.30
C GLU A 32 17.76 -28.95 24.46
N SER A 33 17.05 -27.82 24.52
CA SER A 33 17.59 -26.45 24.60
C SER A 33 18.55 -25.99 23.51
N ALA A 34 17.99 -25.59 22.35
CA ALA A 34 18.54 -24.48 21.59
C ALA A 34 17.67 -23.25 21.83
N SER A 35 18.25 -22.24 22.48
CA SER A 35 17.72 -20.89 22.62
C SER A 35 17.02 -20.45 21.34
N GLY A 36 15.71 -20.21 21.41
CA GLY A 36 15.02 -19.47 20.36
C GLY A 36 15.71 -18.11 20.17
N PRO A 37 15.73 -17.56 18.95
CA PRO A 37 16.28 -16.22 18.75
C PRO A 37 15.54 -15.22 19.66
N PRO A 38 16.24 -14.24 20.24
CA PRO A 38 15.58 -13.23 21.06
C PRO A 38 14.49 -12.53 20.23
N PRO A 39 13.38 -12.09 20.86
CA PRO A 39 12.39 -11.29 20.16
C PRO A 39 13.09 -10.06 19.59
N VAL A 40 13.08 -9.93 18.25
CA VAL A 40 13.59 -8.74 17.57
C VAL A 40 12.76 -7.56 18.06
N ALA A 41 13.35 -6.78 18.95
CA ALA A 41 12.80 -5.50 19.38
C ALA A 41 12.87 -4.57 18.18
N LEU A 42 11.76 -4.47 17.44
CA LEU A 42 11.54 -3.35 16.54
C LEU A 42 11.45 -2.10 17.41
N THR A 43 12.55 -1.35 17.50
CA THR A 43 12.56 -0.01 18.08
C THR A 43 11.47 0.80 17.38
N VAL A 44 10.65 1.46 18.20
CA VAL A 44 9.37 2.06 17.82
C VAL A 44 9.52 3.20 16.79
N ASP A 45 10.74 3.69 16.56
CA ASP A 45 11.09 4.68 15.53
C ASP A 45 11.37 4.08 14.13
N ALA A 46 11.25 2.76 13.97
CA ALA A 46 11.35 2.07 12.67
C ALA A 46 9.97 1.78 12.04
N LEU A 47 8.95 2.57 12.34
CA LEU A 47 8.05 2.97 11.26
C LEU A 47 8.91 3.79 10.32
N PRO A 48 9.15 3.37 9.07
CA PRO A 48 10.28 3.87 8.34
C PRO A 48 10.17 5.40 8.17
N ALA A 49 10.92 6.13 9.00
CA ALA A 49 11.61 7.34 8.59
C ALA A 49 12.55 7.02 7.40
N ALA A 50 12.87 5.73 7.20
CA ALA A 50 13.45 5.16 5.98
C ALA A 50 12.52 5.17 4.74
N ALA A 51 11.33 5.77 4.79
CA ALA A 51 10.46 5.97 3.62
C ALA A 51 10.98 7.06 2.65
N SER A 52 12.03 7.79 3.05
CA SER A 52 12.71 8.78 2.20
C SER A 52 13.95 8.24 1.46
N GLU A 53 14.53 7.10 1.84
CA GLU A 53 15.81 6.64 1.28
C GLU A 53 15.74 5.40 0.39
N LEU A 54 14.58 4.77 0.19
CA LEU A 54 14.40 3.76 -0.86
C LEU A 54 14.20 4.42 -2.25
N ALA A 55 15.07 5.38 -2.57
CA ALA A 55 15.02 6.26 -3.75
C ALA A 55 15.81 5.71 -4.94
N ALA A 56 15.75 4.41 -5.22
CA ALA A 56 16.36 3.85 -6.43
C ALA A 56 15.35 3.43 -7.52
N ARG A 57 14.09 3.15 -7.15
CA ARG A 57 12.99 2.84 -8.10
C ARG A 57 11.64 3.23 -7.52
N ALA A 58 11.45 4.52 -7.26
CA ALA A 58 10.16 5.02 -6.82
C ALA A 58 9.11 4.81 -7.93
N PRO A 59 7.91 4.32 -7.63
CA PRO A 59 6.77 4.38 -8.54
C PRO A 59 6.59 5.83 -9.03
N GLU A 60 6.56 6.00 -10.36
CA GLU A 60 6.54 7.32 -10.99
C GLU A 60 5.18 7.98 -10.73
N ILE A 61 5.18 9.03 -9.91
CA ILE A 61 4.07 9.98 -9.89
C ILE A 61 4.09 10.66 -11.26
N VAL A 62 3.15 10.28 -12.11
CA VAL A 62 3.09 10.70 -13.51
C VAL A 62 2.71 12.17 -13.61
N SER A 63 1.79 12.62 -12.75
CA SER A 63 1.47 14.04 -12.65
C SER A 63 0.79 14.38 -11.33
N VAL A 64 0.97 15.63 -10.92
CA VAL A 64 0.22 16.29 -9.86
C VAL A 64 -0.34 17.58 -10.44
N SER A 65 -1.65 17.77 -10.35
CA SER A 65 -2.32 18.97 -10.82
C SER A 65 -3.40 19.40 -9.83
N ALA A 66 -3.81 20.67 -9.88
CA ALA A 66 -4.97 21.11 -9.13
C ALA A 66 -6.25 20.58 -9.78
N THR A 67 -7.23 20.18 -8.96
CA THR A 67 -8.56 19.81 -9.47
C THR A 67 -9.23 21.03 -10.11
N PRO A 68 -10.06 20.82 -11.15
CA PRO A 68 -10.88 21.89 -11.69
C PRO A 68 -11.84 22.46 -10.63
N PHE A 69 -12.29 23.67 -10.86
CA PHE A 69 -13.27 24.34 -10.01
C PHE A 69 -14.47 24.82 -10.83
N TYR A 70 -15.56 25.10 -10.12
CA TYR A 70 -16.74 25.75 -10.67
C TYR A 70 -17.01 27.06 -9.93
N LEU A 71 -17.73 27.95 -10.59
CA LEU A 71 -18.32 29.11 -9.96
C LEU A 71 -19.83 28.93 -9.94
N GLN A 72 -20.44 29.07 -8.78
CA GLN A 72 -21.87 28.86 -8.58
C GLN A 72 -22.53 30.17 -8.18
N GLY A 73 -23.53 30.59 -8.96
CA GLY A 73 -24.38 31.74 -8.62
C GLY A 73 -25.69 31.30 -7.97
N ALA A 74 -26.59 32.26 -7.77
CA ALA A 74 -27.90 32.01 -7.19
C ALA A 74 -28.79 31.08 -8.05
N ASN A 75 -28.60 31.07 -9.37
CA ASN A 75 -29.37 30.26 -10.31
C ASN A 75 -28.46 29.20 -10.97
N PRO A 76 -28.84 27.90 -10.96
CA PRO A 76 -28.12 26.87 -11.71
C PRO A 76 -28.29 27.07 -13.23
N PRO A 77 -27.39 26.51 -14.08
CA PRO A 77 -26.27 25.62 -13.77
C PRO A 77 -24.98 26.35 -13.33
N PRO A 78 -24.03 25.65 -12.67
CA PRO A 78 -22.73 26.21 -12.34
C PRO A 78 -21.88 26.49 -13.59
N TRP A 79 -21.04 27.52 -13.51
CA TRP A 79 -20.06 27.89 -14.53
C TRP A 79 -18.78 27.05 -14.36
N GLY A 80 -18.32 26.39 -15.42
CA GLY A 80 -17.11 25.55 -15.42
C GLY A 80 -17.34 24.16 -16.04
N PRO A 81 -16.38 23.22 -15.88
CA PRO A 81 -15.19 23.29 -15.03
C PRO A 81 -14.08 24.19 -15.60
N TYR A 82 -13.43 24.97 -14.73
CA TYR A 82 -12.24 25.76 -15.08
C TYR A 82 -10.98 25.14 -14.49
N ALA A 83 -9.87 25.24 -15.23
CA ALA A 83 -8.57 24.79 -14.74
C ALA A 83 -8.05 25.74 -13.65
N TYR A 84 -7.67 25.21 -12.49
CA TYR A 84 -7.07 26.01 -11.42
C TYR A 84 -5.56 26.19 -11.66
N ARG A 85 -5.20 27.02 -12.66
CA ARG A 85 -3.81 27.37 -13.00
C ARG A 85 -3.69 28.82 -13.49
N ASN A 86 -2.52 29.42 -13.33
CA ASN A 86 -2.24 30.76 -13.85
C ASN A 86 -2.47 30.84 -15.36
N GLY A 87 -3.16 31.90 -15.78
CA GLY A 87 -3.54 32.16 -17.17
C GLY A 87 -4.71 31.33 -17.68
N ALA A 88 -5.38 30.52 -16.84
CA ALA A 88 -6.56 29.79 -17.29
C ALA A 88 -7.71 30.74 -17.63
N PRO A 89 -8.40 30.55 -18.78
CA PRO A 89 -9.57 31.33 -19.13
C PRO A 89 -10.77 30.92 -18.26
N VAL A 90 -11.50 31.90 -17.76
CA VAL A 90 -12.72 31.74 -16.95
C VAL A 90 -13.83 32.52 -17.63
N GLU A 91 -14.72 31.81 -18.33
CA GLU A 91 -15.82 32.41 -19.08
C GLU A 91 -17.06 32.60 -18.23
N LEU A 92 -17.46 33.84 -17.97
CA LEU A 92 -18.62 34.17 -17.17
C LEU A 92 -19.51 35.13 -17.93
N ALA A 93 -20.77 34.72 -18.15
CA ALA A 93 -21.79 35.55 -18.82
C ALA A 93 -21.32 36.21 -20.14
N GLY A 94 -20.52 35.49 -20.94
CA GLY A 94 -20.00 35.99 -22.22
C GLY A 94 -18.70 36.81 -22.13
N VAL A 95 -18.09 36.94 -20.94
CA VAL A 95 -16.79 37.60 -20.72
C VAL A 95 -15.75 36.57 -20.30
N THR A 96 -14.59 36.56 -20.97
CA THR A 96 -13.48 35.65 -20.65
C THR A 96 -12.45 36.33 -19.75
N TYR A 97 -12.48 36.00 -18.47
CA TYR A 97 -11.51 36.49 -17.49
C TYR A 97 -10.23 35.64 -17.50
N GLY A 98 -9.08 36.24 -17.19
CA GLY A 98 -7.83 35.52 -16.96
C GLY A 98 -7.62 35.19 -15.48
N LEU A 99 -7.40 33.92 -15.13
CA LEU A 99 -7.12 33.52 -13.75
C LEU A 99 -5.66 33.81 -13.35
N VAL A 100 -5.46 34.52 -12.24
CA VAL A 100 -4.14 34.73 -11.63
C VAL A 100 -4.17 34.28 -10.18
N ILE A 101 -3.38 33.28 -9.83
CA ILE A 101 -3.24 32.69 -8.51
C ILE A 101 -2.00 33.30 -7.86
N GLU A 102 -2.20 33.86 -6.67
CA GLU A 102 -1.12 34.36 -5.81
C GLU A 102 -1.11 33.55 -4.51
N GLU A 103 0.04 32.92 -4.22
CA GLU A 103 0.24 32.12 -3.02
C GLU A 103 0.20 33.00 -1.75
N PRO A 104 -0.32 32.49 -0.61
CA PRO A 104 -0.57 31.07 -0.34
C PRO A 104 -2.00 30.58 -0.58
N ALA A 105 -2.97 31.42 -0.96
CA ALA A 105 -4.36 30.98 -1.11
C ALA A 105 -5.29 31.96 -1.86
N ALA A 106 -4.75 33.00 -2.50
CA ALA A 106 -5.59 33.99 -3.17
C ALA A 106 -5.61 33.77 -4.68
N PHE A 107 -6.72 34.10 -5.32
CA PHE A 107 -6.75 34.25 -6.76
C PHE A 107 -7.46 35.54 -7.16
N PHE A 108 -7.17 35.98 -8.38
CA PHE A 108 -7.70 37.16 -9.03
C PHE A 108 -8.22 36.77 -10.39
N LEU A 109 -9.24 37.50 -10.86
CA LEU A 109 -9.73 37.43 -12.21
C LEU A 109 -9.38 38.74 -12.92
N THR A 110 -8.61 38.66 -13.99
CA THR A 110 -8.26 39.83 -14.82
C THR A 110 -9.35 40.04 -15.85
N ASP A 111 -9.98 41.21 -15.81
CA ASP A 111 -10.97 41.64 -16.78
C ASP A 111 -10.31 41.87 -18.15
N PRO A 112 -10.80 41.26 -19.24
CA PRO A 112 -10.16 41.32 -20.55
C PRO A 112 -10.26 42.69 -21.22
N VAL A 113 -11.25 43.51 -20.85
CA VAL A 113 -11.52 44.82 -21.47
C VAL A 113 -10.75 45.92 -20.75
N SER A 114 -10.80 45.92 -19.42
CA SER A 114 -10.17 46.97 -18.61
C SER A 114 -8.76 46.64 -18.12
N GLY A 115 -8.34 45.36 -18.22
CA GLY A 115 -7.08 44.88 -17.63
C GLY A 115 -7.07 44.89 -16.10
N ARG A 116 -8.19 45.25 -15.47
CA ARG A 116 -8.31 45.37 -14.02
C ARG A 116 -8.34 43.99 -13.38
N ARG A 117 -7.58 43.82 -12.28
CA ARG A 117 -7.63 42.63 -11.43
C ARG A 117 -8.80 42.74 -10.45
N LEU A 118 -9.66 41.73 -10.45
CA LEU A 118 -10.77 41.56 -9.52
C LEU A 118 -10.34 40.55 -8.45
N GLY A 119 -10.42 40.92 -7.18
CA GLY A 119 -9.92 40.12 -6.05
C GLY A 119 -9.19 40.99 -5.00
N PRO A 120 -8.52 40.37 -4.02
CA PRO A 120 -8.25 38.93 -3.89
C PRO A 120 -9.50 38.13 -3.47
N PHE A 121 -9.68 36.96 -4.09
CA PHE A 121 -10.65 35.95 -3.66
C PHE A 121 -9.94 34.80 -2.96
N ALA A 122 -10.55 34.22 -1.93
CA ALA A 122 -10.01 33.03 -1.29
C ALA A 122 -10.13 31.81 -2.23
N GLY A 123 -9.08 31.00 -2.32
CA GLY A 123 -9.04 29.78 -3.13
C GLY A 123 -9.65 28.55 -2.46
N ALA A 124 -10.24 28.71 -1.26
CA ALA A 124 -10.89 27.63 -0.51
C ALA A 124 -12.28 27.31 -1.08
N ASP A 125 -12.73 26.06 -0.91
CA ASP A 125 -14.10 25.67 -1.26
C ASP A 125 -15.13 26.52 -0.49
N GLY A 126 -16.20 26.93 -1.17
CA GLY A 126 -17.24 27.81 -0.62
C GLY A 126 -16.88 29.29 -0.56
N ALA A 127 -15.72 29.71 -1.07
CA ALA A 127 -15.31 31.12 -1.02
C ALA A 127 -16.22 32.03 -1.87
N ALA A 128 -16.55 33.20 -1.33
CA ALA A 128 -17.32 34.21 -2.06
C ALA A 128 -16.45 34.91 -3.13
N VAL A 129 -16.98 35.01 -4.34
CA VAL A 129 -16.38 35.67 -5.49
C VAL A 129 -17.32 36.78 -5.94
N ALA A 130 -17.04 38.00 -5.47
CA ALA A 130 -17.81 39.18 -5.82
C ALA A 130 -17.27 39.81 -7.11
N LEU A 131 -18.08 39.77 -8.17
CA LEU A 131 -17.81 40.46 -9.44
C LEU A 131 -18.75 41.66 -9.58
N PRO A 132 -18.42 42.67 -10.40
CA PRO A 132 -19.21 43.90 -10.51
C PRO A 132 -20.71 43.70 -10.78
N ALA A 133 -21.09 42.61 -11.45
CA ALA A 133 -22.48 42.32 -11.82
C ALA A 133 -23.10 41.12 -11.08
N THR A 134 -22.31 40.29 -10.39
CA THR A 134 -22.77 39.01 -9.83
C THR A 134 -21.94 38.60 -8.61
N ASN A 135 -22.60 38.02 -7.60
CA ASN A 135 -21.94 37.29 -6.52
C ASN A 135 -21.97 35.79 -6.82
N LEU A 136 -20.79 35.19 -6.82
CA LEU A 136 -20.57 33.77 -7.08
C LEU A 136 -19.94 33.12 -5.86
N THR A 137 -20.01 31.80 -5.81
CA THR A 137 -19.35 30.96 -4.82
C THR A 137 -18.39 30.02 -5.55
N LEU A 138 -17.15 29.94 -5.08
CA LEU A 138 -16.17 28.98 -5.58
C LEU A 138 -16.52 27.59 -5.09
N VAL A 139 -16.65 26.64 -6.01
CA VAL A 139 -16.85 25.22 -5.69
C VAL A 139 -15.62 24.44 -6.18
N ARG A 140 -14.85 23.90 -5.24
CA ARG A 140 -13.65 23.09 -5.53
C ARG A 140 -14.02 21.62 -5.57
N LEU A 141 -13.55 20.92 -6.61
CA LEU A 141 -13.69 19.47 -6.65
C LEU A 141 -12.73 18.81 -5.63
N PRO A 142 -13.18 17.78 -4.91
CA PRO A 142 -12.35 17.11 -3.91
C PRO A 142 -11.15 16.43 -4.56
N SER A 143 -10.10 16.18 -3.79
CA SER A 143 -8.88 15.55 -4.30
C SER A 143 -9.16 14.14 -4.83
N THR A 144 -8.42 13.76 -5.86
CA THR A 144 -8.58 12.46 -6.52
C THR A 144 -7.22 11.85 -6.79
N LEU A 145 -7.14 10.52 -6.66
CA LEU A 145 -6.00 9.73 -7.11
C LEU A 145 -6.48 8.84 -8.26
N SER A 146 -5.81 8.88 -9.39
CA SER A 146 -6.09 7.99 -10.51
C SER A 146 -4.82 7.36 -11.01
N GLY A 147 -4.93 6.29 -11.77
CA GLY A 147 -3.75 5.66 -12.31
C GLY A 147 -4.02 4.50 -13.22
N THR A 148 -2.93 3.95 -13.71
CA THR A 148 -2.91 2.74 -14.50
C THR A 148 -2.13 1.63 -13.80
N LEU A 149 -2.52 0.38 -14.02
CA LEU A 149 -1.78 -0.81 -13.64
C LEU A 149 -1.60 -1.65 -14.91
N ALA A 150 -0.36 -1.69 -15.39
CA ALA A 150 0.03 -2.41 -16.59
C ALA A 150 1.17 -3.38 -16.25
N HIS A 151 0.85 -4.67 -16.19
CA HIS A 151 1.85 -5.71 -16.00
C HIS A 151 1.55 -6.88 -16.93
N GLU A 152 2.42 -7.09 -17.91
CA GLU A 152 2.22 -8.03 -19.03
C GLU A 152 1.94 -9.47 -18.59
N ARG A 153 2.46 -9.88 -17.42
CA ARG A 153 2.33 -11.23 -16.88
C ARG A 153 1.24 -11.41 -15.83
N LEU A 154 0.31 -10.47 -15.65
CA LEU A 154 -0.76 -10.63 -14.66
C LEU A 154 -1.54 -11.93 -14.89
N ALA A 155 -1.65 -12.74 -13.84
CA ALA A 155 -2.42 -13.98 -13.90
C ALA A 155 -3.92 -13.74 -13.74
N ALA A 156 -4.29 -12.73 -12.94
CA ALA A 156 -5.68 -12.35 -12.67
C ALA A 156 -6.16 -11.27 -13.64
N SER A 157 -7.45 -11.33 -14.00
CA SER A 157 -8.13 -10.32 -14.83
C SER A 157 -8.49 -9.04 -14.07
N SER A 158 -8.31 -9.04 -12.75
CA SER A 158 -8.57 -7.90 -11.87
C SER A 158 -7.61 -7.90 -10.70
N VAL A 159 -7.13 -6.72 -10.32
CA VAL A 159 -6.26 -6.52 -9.15
C VAL A 159 -6.95 -5.58 -8.17
N THR A 160 -7.01 -5.96 -6.90
CA THR A 160 -7.50 -5.07 -5.84
C THR A 160 -6.37 -4.15 -5.39
N LEU A 161 -6.63 -2.85 -5.44
CA LEU A 161 -5.77 -1.81 -4.91
C LEU A 161 -6.38 -1.25 -3.64
N ALA A 162 -5.52 -0.92 -2.68
CA ALA A 162 -5.91 -0.24 -1.47
C ALA A 162 -5.15 1.07 -1.32
N LEU A 163 -5.89 2.14 -1.04
CA LEU A 163 -5.36 3.42 -0.64
C LEU A 163 -5.59 3.59 0.86
N VAL A 164 -4.50 3.70 1.61
CA VAL A 164 -4.50 3.65 3.06
C VAL A 164 -4.07 5.03 3.59
N PRO A 165 -4.95 5.80 4.25
CA PRO A 165 -4.54 7.04 4.88
C PRO A 165 -3.59 6.74 6.04
N VAL A 166 -2.50 7.50 6.16
CA VAL A 166 -1.47 7.32 7.20
C VAL A 166 -1.94 7.97 8.51
N THR A 167 -2.92 7.35 9.14
CA THR A 167 -3.40 7.69 10.49
C THR A 167 -2.68 6.85 11.54
N PRO A 168 -2.68 7.24 12.84
CA PRO A 168 -2.08 6.42 13.90
C PRO A 168 -2.59 4.97 13.93
N LEU A 169 -3.88 4.75 13.67
CA LEU A 169 -4.48 3.41 13.63
C LEU A 169 -3.96 2.59 12.45
N ASN A 170 -3.98 3.16 11.24
CA ASN A 170 -3.50 2.46 10.05
C ASN A 170 -1.98 2.26 10.09
N ARG A 171 -1.26 3.14 10.78
CA ARG A 171 0.17 3.02 11.01
C ARG A 171 0.52 1.74 11.76
N ALA A 172 -0.23 1.39 12.81
CA ALA A 172 -0.05 0.13 13.52
C ALA A 172 -0.34 -1.09 12.63
N GLN A 173 -1.36 -1.02 11.76
CA GLN A 173 -1.67 -2.10 10.81
C GLN A 173 -0.57 -2.27 9.76
N LEU A 174 -0.01 -1.16 9.25
CA LEU A 174 1.12 -1.17 8.32
C LEU A 174 2.38 -1.77 8.98
N GLN A 175 2.64 -1.46 10.25
CA GLN A 175 3.73 -2.09 11.02
C GLN A 175 3.52 -3.59 11.20
N GLN A 176 2.28 -4.01 11.50
CA GLN A 176 1.95 -5.42 11.65
C GLN A 176 2.16 -6.19 10.34
N LEU A 177 1.78 -5.60 9.21
CA LEU A 177 2.07 -6.16 7.88
C LEU A 177 3.58 -6.26 7.64
N GLY A 178 4.34 -5.21 7.94
CA GLY A 178 5.80 -5.21 7.80
C GLY A 178 6.47 -6.29 8.65
N ARG A 179 6.04 -6.47 9.91
CA ARG A 179 6.49 -7.56 10.79
C ARG A 179 6.25 -8.94 10.17
N ALA A 180 5.05 -9.17 9.64
CA ALA A 180 4.70 -10.43 9.02
C ALA A 180 5.58 -10.71 7.78
N PHE A 181 5.87 -9.69 6.97
CA PHE A 181 6.75 -9.86 5.79
C PHE A 181 8.19 -10.15 6.21
N VAL A 182 8.75 -9.42 7.18
CA VAL A 182 10.10 -9.69 7.70
C VAL A 182 10.20 -11.13 8.24
N GLU A 183 9.22 -11.58 9.01
CA GLU A 183 9.19 -12.93 9.56
C GLU A 183 9.12 -13.99 8.44
N LEU A 184 8.31 -13.77 7.41
CA LEU A 184 8.23 -14.67 6.25
C LEU A 184 9.55 -14.70 5.47
N THR A 185 10.21 -13.56 5.28
CA THR A 185 11.52 -13.48 4.62
C THR A 185 12.58 -14.23 5.41
N GLN A 186 12.61 -14.07 6.73
CA GLN A 186 13.54 -14.80 7.61
C GLN A 186 13.28 -16.31 7.56
N ARG A 187 12.02 -16.75 7.67
CA ARG A 187 11.65 -18.16 7.58
C ARG A 187 12.05 -18.76 6.23
N TYR A 188 11.80 -18.04 5.13
CA TYR A 188 12.23 -18.45 3.80
C TYR A 188 13.76 -18.56 3.70
N GLY A 189 14.50 -17.59 4.26
CA GLY A 189 15.96 -17.62 4.33
C GLY A 189 16.48 -18.86 5.07
N VAL A 190 15.89 -19.21 6.21
CA VAL A 190 16.26 -20.43 6.97
C VAL A 190 15.92 -21.70 6.19
N GLU A 191 14.71 -21.82 5.61
CA GLU A 191 14.29 -23.01 4.85
C GLU A 191 15.13 -23.23 3.58
N THR A 192 15.77 -22.19 3.04
CA THR A 192 16.61 -22.25 1.83
C THR A 192 18.11 -22.21 2.09
N SER A 193 18.53 -22.09 3.35
CA SER A 193 19.95 -22.06 3.70
C SER A 193 20.56 -23.46 3.73
N PRO A 194 21.82 -23.64 3.30
CA PRO A 194 22.55 -24.88 3.55
C PRO A 194 22.66 -25.15 5.06
N VAL A 195 22.51 -26.42 5.44
CA VAL A 195 22.62 -26.86 6.83
C VAL A 195 23.92 -27.63 7.00
N ALA A 196 24.81 -27.13 7.86
CA ALA A 196 25.98 -27.87 8.29
C ALA A 196 25.59 -28.80 9.45
N PHE A 197 25.98 -30.07 9.36
CA PHE A 197 25.79 -31.00 10.47
C PHE A 197 26.95 -30.88 11.46
N GLU A 198 26.64 -30.53 12.71
CA GLU A 198 27.63 -30.51 13.78
C GLU A 198 28.02 -31.93 14.20
N GLY A 199 29.29 -32.13 14.54
CA GLY A 199 29.81 -33.41 15.04
C GLY A 199 30.06 -34.48 13.97
N LEU A 200 29.79 -34.22 12.69
CA LEU A 200 30.13 -35.14 11.60
C LEU A 200 31.55 -34.87 11.07
N PRO A 201 32.39 -35.91 10.90
CA PRO A 201 33.73 -35.74 10.36
C PRO A 201 33.69 -35.33 8.88
N THR A 202 34.64 -34.49 8.47
CA THR A 202 34.88 -34.17 7.06
C THR A 202 35.35 -35.43 6.33
N VAL A 203 34.69 -35.80 5.23
CA VAL A 203 35.04 -37.02 4.47
C VAL A 203 36.02 -36.65 3.37
N ARG A 204 37.16 -37.33 3.31
CA ARG A 204 38.14 -37.15 2.23
C ARG A 204 37.79 -38.06 1.05
N GLY A 205 37.48 -37.46 -0.10
CA GLY A 205 37.14 -38.18 -1.31
C GLY A 205 38.36 -38.76 -2.03
N LEU A 206 38.09 -39.64 -3.00
CA LEU A 206 39.08 -40.41 -3.77
C LEU A 206 40.15 -39.54 -4.47
N TYR A 207 39.84 -38.26 -4.74
CA TYR A 207 40.74 -37.30 -5.40
C TYR A 207 41.38 -36.29 -4.42
N GLY A 208 41.40 -36.60 -3.12
CA GLY A 208 42.02 -35.75 -2.10
C GLY A 208 41.24 -34.48 -1.76
N ARG A 209 40.01 -34.33 -2.25
CA ARG A 209 39.09 -33.24 -1.87
C ARG A 209 38.38 -33.59 -0.57
N ASP A 210 38.35 -32.63 0.35
CA ASP A 210 37.61 -32.74 1.59
C ASP A 210 36.17 -32.28 1.39
N TYR A 211 35.21 -33.12 1.79
CA TYR A 211 33.79 -32.84 1.72
C TYR A 211 33.27 -32.55 3.12
N ALA A 212 32.91 -31.29 3.37
CA ALA A 212 32.19 -30.90 4.57
C ALA A 212 30.76 -31.47 4.54
N PRO A 213 30.22 -31.95 5.68
CA PRO A 213 28.86 -32.49 5.76
C PRO A 213 27.85 -31.33 5.74
N ILE A 214 27.64 -30.75 4.57
CA ILE A 214 26.68 -29.67 4.33
C ILE A 214 25.56 -30.23 3.46
N ALA A 215 24.34 -30.26 3.99
CA ALA A 215 23.14 -30.51 3.20
C ALA A 215 22.72 -29.21 2.49
N GLN A 216 22.72 -29.24 1.16
CA GLN A 216 22.14 -28.16 0.37
C GLN A 216 20.69 -28.47 0.02
N PRO A 217 19.76 -27.52 0.16
CA PRO A 217 18.39 -27.72 -0.26
C PRO A 217 18.30 -27.90 -1.77
N SER A 218 17.44 -28.81 -2.22
CA SER A 218 17.23 -29.03 -3.65
C SER A 218 16.49 -27.86 -4.29
N ALA A 219 16.58 -27.72 -5.62
CA ALA A 219 15.80 -26.72 -6.35
C ALA A 219 14.28 -26.88 -6.14
N ALA A 220 13.80 -28.12 -5.95
CA ALA A 220 12.39 -28.39 -5.68
C ALA A 220 11.97 -27.91 -4.27
N ASP A 221 12.86 -28.05 -3.28
CA ASP A 221 12.62 -27.58 -1.91
C ASP A 221 12.61 -26.05 -1.86
N ILE A 222 13.58 -25.40 -2.51
CA ILE A 222 13.63 -23.94 -2.63
C ILE A 222 12.33 -23.40 -3.28
N ALA A 223 11.89 -24.03 -4.38
CA ALA A 223 10.63 -23.64 -5.04
C ALA A 223 9.40 -23.87 -4.14
N ARG A 224 9.39 -24.91 -3.31
CA ARG A 224 8.30 -25.18 -2.35
C ARG A 224 8.30 -24.15 -1.21
N ALA A 225 9.45 -23.85 -0.63
CA ALA A 225 9.62 -22.82 0.39
C ALA A 225 9.16 -21.45 -0.14
N ARG A 226 9.52 -21.11 -1.39
CA ARG A 226 9.10 -19.87 -2.03
C ARG A 226 7.58 -19.76 -2.17
N ARG A 227 6.93 -20.81 -2.69
CA ARG A 227 5.45 -20.84 -2.81
C ARG A 227 4.75 -20.70 -1.46
N LYS A 228 5.26 -21.36 -0.43
CA LYS A 228 4.73 -21.28 0.94
C LYS A 228 4.85 -19.85 1.46
N ALA A 229 6.00 -19.20 1.26
CA ALA A 229 6.23 -17.81 1.66
C ALA A 229 5.29 -16.85 0.90
N ASP A 230 5.15 -17.00 -0.42
CA ASP A 230 4.26 -16.19 -1.25
C ASP A 230 2.78 -16.32 -0.82
N LEU A 231 2.32 -17.53 -0.49
CA LEU A 231 0.97 -17.75 0.06
C LEU A 231 0.79 -17.07 1.42
N GLY A 232 1.81 -17.14 2.28
CA GLY A 232 1.84 -16.45 3.57
C GLY A 232 1.75 -14.92 3.40
N ALA A 233 2.52 -14.36 2.46
CA ALA A 233 2.52 -12.92 2.18
C ALA A 233 1.15 -12.44 1.70
N LYS A 234 0.51 -13.19 0.79
CA LYS A 234 -0.87 -12.91 0.35
C LYS A 234 -1.87 -12.99 1.49
N ALA A 235 -1.75 -13.98 2.37
CA ALA A 235 -2.65 -14.12 3.51
C ALA A 235 -2.50 -12.94 4.48
N ALA A 236 -1.27 -12.52 4.78
CA ALA A 236 -0.99 -11.35 5.59
C ALA A 236 -1.51 -10.06 4.93
N PHE A 237 -1.31 -9.89 3.62
CA PHE A 237 -1.84 -8.74 2.87
C PHE A 237 -3.37 -8.71 2.86
N ARG A 238 -4.05 -9.85 2.63
CA ARG A 238 -5.51 -9.94 2.73
C ARG A 238 -6.02 -9.62 4.14
N ALA A 239 -5.33 -10.10 5.17
CA ALA A 239 -5.68 -9.78 6.56
C ALA A 239 -5.54 -8.27 6.81
N PHE A 240 -4.47 -7.63 6.30
CA PHE A 240 -4.31 -6.19 6.34
C PHE A 240 -5.47 -5.46 5.62
N LEU A 241 -5.83 -5.90 4.42
CA LEU A 241 -6.96 -5.34 3.66
C LEU A 241 -8.31 -5.45 4.40
N SER A 242 -8.49 -6.49 5.22
CA SER A 242 -9.72 -6.68 5.99
C SER A 242 -9.82 -5.86 7.27
N ARG A 243 -8.70 -5.34 7.79
CA ARG A 243 -8.61 -4.70 9.12
C ARG A 243 -8.40 -3.21 9.08
N ALA A 244 -7.70 -2.69 8.08
CA ALA A 244 -7.39 -1.27 8.00
C ALA A 244 -8.58 -0.45 7.47
N GLN A 245 -8.72 0.79 7.95
CA GLN A 245 -9.66 1.75 7.37
C GLN A 245 -9.04 2.27 6.08
N LEU A 246 -9.42 1.65 4.97
CA LEU A 246 -8.84 1.90 3.66
C LEU A 246 -9.91 2.09 2.61
N LEU A 247 -9.52 2.75 1.53
CA LEU A 247 -10.32 2.84 0.33
C LEU A 247 -9.84 1.74 -0.61
N THR A 248 -10.75 0.92 -1.14
CA THR A 248 -10.42 -0.08 -2.16
C THR A 248 -10.87 0.38 -3.54
N ALA A 249 -10.04 0.11 -4.55
CA ALA A 249 -10.44 0.15 -5.94
C ALA A 249 -10.11 -1.19 -6.59
N VAL A 250 -10.94 -1.62 -7.53
CA VAL A 250 -10.64 -2.78 -8.37
C VAL A 250 -10.18 -2.25 -9.72
N CYS A 251 -8.95 -2.58 -10.09
CA CYS A 251 -8.45 -2.36 -11.43
C CYS A 251 -8.94 -3.52 -12.31
N GLY A 252 -9.74 -3.18 -13.32
CA GLY A 252 -10.28 -4.14 -14.28
C GLY A 252 -9.30 -4.44 -15.42
N LYS A 253 -9.82 -4.99 -16.52
CA LYS A 253 -9.04 -5.33 -17.72
C LYS A 253 -8.47 -4.10 -18.44
N ASP A 254 -9.09 -2.95 -18.28
CA ASP A 254 -8.66 -1.67 -18.83
C ASP A 254 -7.42 -1.11 -18.10
N GLY A 255 -7.01 -1.74 -17.00
CA GLY A 255 -5.83 -1.37 -16.26
C GLY A 255 -5.98 -0.04 -15.54
N ARG A 256 -7.18 0.51 -15.36
CA ARG A 256 -7.38 1.83 -14.74
C ARG A 256 -8.01 1.72 -13.36
N PHE A 257 -7.67 2.66 -12.49
CA PHE A 257 -8.29 2.81 -11.19
C PHE A 257 -8.43 4.28 -10.79
N ARG A 258 -9.37 4.55 -9.88
CA ARG A 258 -9.61 5.88 -9.35
C ARG A 258 -10.12 5.83 -7.91
N PHE A 259 -9.60 6.74 -7.10
CA PHE A 259 -10.08 7.10 -5.78
C PHE A 259 -10.51 8.57 -5.81
N GLY A 260 -11.68 8.89 -5.27
CA GLY A 260 -12.20 10.26 -5.19
C GLY A 260 -12.61 10.61 -3.77
N GLY A 261 -12.83 11.90 -3.52
CA GLY A 261 -13.23 12.36 -2.18
C GLY A 261 -12.10 12.29 -1.17
N LEU A 262 -10.85 12.44 -1.61
CA LEU A 262 -9.69 12.29 -0.73
C LEU A 262 -9.49 13.56 0.10
N ALA A 263 -9.31 13.40 1.41
CA ALA A 263 -8.87 14.48 2.28
C ALA A 263 -7.37 14.78 2.05
N ALA A 264 -6.94 15.98 2.38
CA ALA A 264 -5.51 16.29 2.40
C ALA A 264 -4.78 15.43 3.43
N GLY A 265 -3.62 14.89 3.08
CA GLY A 265 -2.82 14.06 3.98
C GLY A 265 -1.86 13.10 3.28
N ALA A 266 -1.20 12.27 4.09
CA ALA A 266 -0.32 11.21 3.63
C ALA A 266 -1.11 9.91 3.42
N TYR A 267 -0.80 9.21 2.34
CA TYR A 267 -1.44 7.96 1.93
C TYR A 267 -0.40 6.94 1.47
N VAL A 268 -0.75 5.66 1.57
CA VAL A 268 -0.03 4.56 0.95
C VAL A 268 -0.96 3.87 -0.04
N LEU A 269 -0.62 3.90 -1.33
CA LEU A 269 -1.26 3.06 -2.33
C LEU A 269 -0.51 1.72 -2.38
N CYS A 270 -1.24 0.63 -2.19
CA CYS A 270 -0.69 -0.70 -2.22
C CYS A 270 -1.55 -1.66 -3.03
N ALA A 271 -0.90 -2.61 -3.70
CA ALA A 271 -1.55 -3.67 -4.46
C ALA A 271 -0.66 -4.90 -4.48
N MET A 272 -1.26 -6.09 -4.51
CA MET A 272 -0.55 -7.36 -4.62
C MET A 272 -1.28 -8.24 -5.63
N ALA A 273 -0.55 -8.79 -6.59
CA ALA A 273 -1.12 -9.62 -7.64
C ALA A 273 -0.23 -10.82 -7.99
N ASP A 274 -0.88 -11.87 -8.46
CA ASP A 274 -0.21 -13.01 -9.06
C ASP A 274 0.27 -12.68 -10.47
N VAL A 275 1.54 -12.97 -10.75
CA VAL A 275 2.17 -12.79 -12.06
C VAL A 275 2.78 -14.11 -12.52
N ARG A 276 2.60 -14.46 -13.80
CA ARG A 276 3.10 -15.71 -14.37
C ARG A 276 4.63 -15.64 -14.49
N ALA A 277 5.32 -16.66 -13.97
CA ALA A 277 6.77 -16.76 -14.11
C ALA A 277 7.19 -16.96 -15.57
N ASN A 278 6.38 -17.67 -16.36
CA ASN A 278 6.57 -17.84 -17.80
C ASN A 278 5.29 -17.39 -18.55
N PRO A 279 5.39 -16.45 -19.52
CA PRO A 279 4.24 -15.96 -20.28
C PRO A 279 3.44 -17.07 -20.99
N SER A 280 4.14 -18.13 -21.42
CA SER A 280 3.59 -19.27 -22.16
C SER A 280 3.00 -20.35 -21.26
N ALA A 281 3.17 -20.24 -19.94
CA ALA A 281 2.73 -21.29 -19.03
C ALA A 281 1.22 -21.24 -18.82
N TRP A 282 0.60 -22.42 -18.82
CA TRP A 282 -0.84 -22.61 -18.64
C TRP A 282 -1.30 -22.09 -17.27
N GLN A 283 -2.57 -21.68 -17.16
CA GLN A 283 -3.17 -21.20 -15.91
C GLN A 283 -2.88 -22.19 -14.75
N GLY A 284 -2.28 -21.68 -13.67
CA GLY A 284 -1.88 -22.48 -12.51
C GLY A 284 -0.39 -22.84 -12.44
N SER A 285 0.38 -22.55 -13.49
CA SER A 285 1.83 -22.78 -13.51
C SER A 285 2.59 -21.59 -12.92
N TYR A 286 3.36 -21.82 -11.86
CA TYR A 286 4.32 -20.90 -11.21
C TYR A 286 3.92 -19.42 -11.29
N ALA A 287 3.00 -18.98 -10.43
CA ALA A 287 2.75 -17.57 -10.22
C ALA A 287 3.68 -17.05 -9.12
N THR A 288 4.50 -16.05 -9.43
CA THR A 288 5.20 -15.24 -8.42
C THR A 288 4.30 -14.07 -8.02
N VAL A 289 4.65 -13.40 -6.93
CA VAL A 289 3.87 -12.27 -6.40
C VAL A 289 4.53 -10.97 -6.79
N ALA A 290 3.80 -10.12 -7.52
CA ALA A 290 4.18 -8.74 -7.74
C ALA A 290 3.46 -7.85 -6.72
N THR A 291 4.20 -6.94 -6.10
CA THR A 291 3.65 -5.97 -5.14
C THR A 291 3.98 -4.55 -5.56
N TRP A 292 2.99 -3.66 -5.47
CA TRP A 292 3.16 -2.23 -5.67
C TRP A 292 2.98 -1.52 -4.35
N TRP A 293 3.89 -0.59 -4.06
CA TRP A 293 3.87 0.20 -2.83
C TRP A 293 4.30 1.63 -3.13
N VAL A 294 3.37 2.57 -3.00
CA VAL A 294 3.57 3.99 -3.32
C VAL A 294 3.18 4.83 -2.11
N ASN A 295 4.15 5.55 -1.56
CA ASN A 295 3.89 6.57 -0.55
C ASN A 295 3.52 7.87 -1.27
N LEU A 296 2.39 8.47 -0.90
CA LEU A 296 1.84 9.66 -1.54
C LEU A 296 1.52 10.71 -0.49
N ARG A 297 1.67 11.97 -0.86
CA ARG A 297 1.10 13.10 -0.12
C ARG A 297 0.15 13.82 -1.07
N ILE A 298 -1.10 13.94 -0.67
CA ILE A 298 -2.16 14.58 -1.45
C ILE A 298 -2.57 15.82 -0.67
N GLU A 299 -2.42 16.99 -1.26
CA GLU A 299 -2.92 18.23 -0.69
C GLU A 299 -4.39 18.44 -1.05
N ALA A 300 -5.02 19.45 -0.44
CA ALA A 300 -6.41 19.78 -0.73
C ALA A 300 -6.59 20.17 -2.21
N PHE A 301 -7.66 19.65 -2.82
CA PHE A 301 -8.04 19.93 -4.21
C PHE A 301 -6.95 19.58 -5.23
N GLN A 302 -6.27 18.45 -5.04
CA GLN A 302 -5.27 17.92 -5.96
C GLN A 302 -5.77 16.67 -6.71
N ALA A 303 -5.46 16.61 -8.00
CA ALA A 303 -5.55 15.43 -8.84
C ALA A 303 -4.15 14.85 -9.02
N VAL A 304 -3.94 13.64 -8.50
CA VAL A 304 -2.69 12.89 -8.62
C VAL A 304 -2.89 11.72 -9.58
N ALA A 305 -1.94 11.55 -10.52
CA ALA A 305 -1.90 10.42 -11.43
C ALA A 305 -0.64 9.57 -11.16
N VAL A 306 -0.81 8.25 -11.09
CA VAL A 306 0.29 7.29 -10.86
C VAL A 306 0.25 6.17 -11.89
N ALA A 307 1.41 5.64 -12.28
CA ALA A 307 1.52 4.46 -13.13
C ALA A 307 2.14 3.32 -12.33
N LEU A 308 1.44 2.19 -12.28
CA LEU A 308 1.93 0.93 -11.72
C LEU A 308 2.30 0.03 -12.89
N THR A 309 3.58 -0.32 -13.00
CA THR A 309 4.13 -1.07 -14.13
C THR A 309 4.87 -2.32 -13.65
N ALA A 310 5.32 -3.17 -14.57
CA ALA A 310 6.21 -4.27 -14.23
C ALA A 310 7.57 -3.78 -13.69
N GLU A 311 8.02 -2.60 -14.10
CA GLU A 311 9.32 -2.04 -13.71
C GLU A 311 9.37 -1.54 -12.26
N ASN A 312 8.22 -1.08 -11.76
CA ASN A 312 8.07 -0.60 -10.39
C ASN A 312 7.35 -1.60 -9.46
N ALA A 313 7.01 -2.78 -9.97
CA ALA A 313 6.63 -3.91 -9.15
C ALA A 313 7.85 -4.37 -8.35
N LYS A 314 7.65 -4.64 -7.07
CA LYS A 314 8.65 -5.11 -6.12
C LYS A 314 8.30 -6.51 -5.62
N ASP A 315 9.32 -7.27 -5.26
CA ASP A 315 9.11 -8.45 -4.44
C ASP A 315 8.60 -8.00 -3.05
N TRP A 316 7.67 -8.75 -2.46
CA TRP A 316 7.18 -8.43 -1.12
C TRP A 316 8.30 -8.52 -0.07
N GLN A 317 9.34 -9.32 -0.34
CA GLN A 317 10.54 -9.44 0.50
C GLN A 317 11.37 -8.14 0.54
N GLU A 318 11.28 -7.31 -0.50
CA GLU A 318 12.02 -6.05 -0.64
C GLU A 318 11.29 -4.86 -0.01
N LEU A 319 10.00 -5.01 0.34
CA LEU A 319 9.19 -3.91 0.86
C LEU A 319 9.54 -3.52 2.30
N PHE A 320 9.91 -4.51 3.10
CA PHE A 320 10.26 -4.33 4.51
C PHE A 320 11.54 -5.12 4.77
N THR A 321 12.68 -4.48 4.54
CA THR A 321 13.96 -5.03 4.95
C THR A 321 14.18 -4.72 6.43
N ALA A 322 14.53 -5.74 7.22
CA ALA A 322 15.09 -5.50 8.54
C ALA A 322 16.43 -4.75 8.35
N ALA A 323 16.73 -3.78 9.22
CA ALA A 323 18.06 -3.20 9.26
C ALA A 323 19.10 -4.34 9.35
N PRO A 324 20.23 -4.26 8.62
CA PRO A 324 21.27 -5.28 8.71
C PRO A 324 21.69 -5.41 10.17
N ASN A 325 21.67 -6.64 10.68
CA ASN A 325 22.13 -6.92 12.04
C ASN A 325 23.64 -6.61 12.10
N PRO A 326 24.10 -5.62 12.89
CA PRO A 326 25.52 -5.24 12.94
C PRO A 326 26.43 -6.36 13.45
N ASP A 327 25.87 -7.39 14.09
CA ASP A 327 26.61 -8.49 14.70
C ASP A 327 26.78 -9.73 13.81
N ARG A 328 26.43 -9.65 12.51
CA ARG A 328 26.69 -10.76 11.57
C ARG A 328 27.85 -10.36 10.62
N PRO A 329 29.10 -10.79 10.88
CA PRO A 329 30.17 -10.59 9.91
C PRO A 329 29.80 -11.32 8.61
N GLY A 330 29.93 -10.60 7.50
CA GLY A 330 29.68 -11.13 6.16
C GLY A 330 30.53 -12.37 5.89
N GLY A 331 29.86 -13.40 5.37
CA GLY A 331 30.50 -14.54 4.73
C GLY A 331 30.62 -14.31 3.24
#